data_AF-D5BUK5-F1
#
_entry.id   AF-D5BUK5-F1
#
_cell.length_a   1.000
_cell.length_b   1.000
_cell.length_c   1.000
_cell.angle_alpha   90.00
_cell.angle_beta   90.00
_cell.angle_gamma   90.00
#
_symmetry.space_group_name_H-M   'P 1'
#
loop_
_entity.id
_entity.type
_entity.pdbx_description
1 polymer ?
#
loop_
_entity_poly.entity_id
_entity_poly.type
_entity_poly.pdbx_seq_one_letter_code
_entity_poly.pdbx_strand_id
1 'polypeptide(L)'
;MAKLSKAALTILMAFSPLLLAPKTALVLFAIRLHASRLLWLKPINMSPLDRNIVLWSICPISIMPVFGNQNPQPFIFGHIKMQIFDLETQGLRALNETLHAQANTTNQTHWQITNPKGSHAIAVGLDAPIEVTVKGSTGYYCGGMNKQATINIHGSAGPGVAENMMSGMVIIEGDASQYAGATGNGGLLVIKGNASSRCGISMKGIDIVVHGNIGHMSAFMAQSGNLVVLGDAGEALGDSLYEARLFVRGAVKSLGADCIEKEMRAEHIEILRDLLAKSGATCAPEEFRRYGSARQLYNFNIDNASAY
;
A
#
# COMPACT_ATOMS: atom_id res chain seq x y z
N MET A 1 15.95 32.90 -32.99
CA MET A 1 15.06 32.34 -34.02
C MET A 1 14.81 30.87 -33.68
N ALA A 2 13.54 30.47 -33.73
CA ALA A 2 12.91 29.13 -33.73
C ALA A 2 13.47 28.04 -32.78
N LYS A 3 12.80 27.71 -31.66
CA LYS A 3 11.65 26.78 -31.53
C LYS A 3 11.87 25.40 -32.19
N LEU A 4 12.19 24.39 -31.38
CA LEU A 4 11.93 22.98 -31.68
C LEU A 4 10.69 22.53 -30.88
N SER A 5 9.59 22.31 -31.60
CA SER A 5 8.32 21.84 -31.05
C SER A 5 8.21 20.32 -31.12
N LYS A 6 7.54 19.76 -30.11
CA LYS A 6 6.98 18.41 -30.02
C LYS A 6 6.40 17.91 -31.36
N ALA A 7 6.75 16.69 -31.76
CA ALA A 7 5.99 15.91 -32.74
C ALA A 7 5.29 14.76 -32.02
N ALA A 8 3.97 14.74 -32.13
CA ALA A 8 3.06 13.79 -31.51
C ALA A 8 3.13 12.42 -32.21
N LEU A 9 3.15 11.35 -31.42
CA LEU A 9 2.98 9.98 -31.88
C LEU A 9 1.47 9.69 -31.95
N THR A 10 0.88 9.77 -33.15
CA THR A 10 -0.52 9.38 -33.37
C THR A 10 -0.57 7.95 -33.86
N ILE A 11 -1.01 7.02 -33.01
CA ILE A 11 -1.35 5.65 -33.39
C ILE A 11 -2.81 5.65 -33.83
N LEU A 12 -3.07 5.51 -35.13
CA LEU A 12 -4.41 5.30 -35.66
C LEU A 12 -4.63 3.78 -35.81
N MET A 13 -5.41 3.18 -34.91
CA MET A 13 -5.90 1.81 -35.10
C MET A 13 -7.26 1.88 -35.80
N ALA A 14 -7.36 1.39 -37.03
CA ALA A 14 -8.62 1.16 -37.71
C ALA A 14 -8.96 -0.34 -37.66
N PHE A 15 -10.12 -0.69 -37.09
CA PHE A 15 -10.69 -2.03 -37.13
C PHE A 15 -11.76 -2.09 -38.22
N SER A 16 -11.66 -3.07 -39.12
CA SER A 16 -12.76 -3.49 -40.00
C SER A 16 -13.00 -4.99 -39.80
N PRO A 17 -14.27 -5.46 -39.65
CA PRO A 17 -14.55 -6.87 -39.42
C PRO A 17 -14.80 -7.57 -40.75
N LEU A 18 -14.08 -8.66 -41.01
CA LEU A 18 -14.54 -9.67 -41.97
C LEU A 18 -14.09 -11.06 -41.52
N LEU A 19 -15.06 -11.93 -41.25
CA LEU A 19 -14.89 -13.36 -41.02
C LEU A 19 -14.41 -14.04 -42.31
N LEU A 20 -13.33 -14.83 -42.25
CA LEU A 20 -13.23 -16.21 -42.78
C LEU A 20 -11.91 -16.85 -42.30
N ALA A 21 -11.95 -18.13 -41.94
CA ALA A 21 -10.87 -18.91 -41.31
C ALA A 21 -9.83 -19.47 -42.34
N PRO A 22 -8.83 -20.29 -41.94
CA PRO A 22 -7.52 -19.82 -41.49
C PRO A 22 -6.40 -20.42 -42.36
N LYS A 23 -5.67 -19.62 -43.14
CA LYS A 23 -4.35 -20.01 -43.67
C LYS A 23 -3.46 -18.78 -43.73
N THR A 24 -2.44 -18.75 -42.86
CA THR A 24 -1.21 -17.95 -42.97
C THR A 24 -1.38 -16.47 -43.33
N ALA A 25 -1.53 -15.61 -42.32
CA ALA A 25 -1.34 -14.16 -42.49
C ALA A 25 0.15 -13.82 -42.35
N LEU A 26 0.76 -13.42 -43.47
CA LEU A 26 2.09 -12.83 -43.54
C LEU A 26 1.95 -11.33 -43.21
N VAL A 27 2.38 -10.90 -42.02
CA VAL A 27 2.45 -9.46 -41.69
C VAL A 27 3.79 -8.93 -42.21
N LEU A 28 3.77 -8.20 -43.33
CA LEU A 28 4.91 -7.41 -43.79
C LEU A 28 5.02 -6.13 -42.96
N PHE A 29 6.12 -5.97 -42.22
CA PHE A 29 6.62 -4.65 -41.83
C PHE A 29 7.58 -4.16 -42.90
N ALA A 30 7.20 -3.12 -43.65
CA ALA A 30 8.10 -2.44 -44.57
C ALA A 30 8.75 -1.25 -43.84
N ILE A 31 10.04 -1.37 -43.51
CA ILE A 31 10.90 -0.23 -43.17
C ILE A 31 11.66 0.13 -44.44
N ARG A 32 11.42 1.35 -44.96
CA ARG A 32 12.09 1.87 -46.15
C ARG A 32 13.44 2.48 -45.75
N LEU A 33 14.53 1.73 -45.90
CA LEU A 33 15.89 2.27 -45.90
C LEU A 33 16.40 2.37 -47.34
N HIS A 34 16.90 3.54 -47.71
CA HIS A 34 17.38 3.88 -49.05
C HIS A 34 18.75 3.23 -49.33
N ALA A 35 18.87 2.58 -50.50
CA ALA A 35 20.08 2.31 -51.32
C ALA A 35 21.17 1.38 -50.69
N SER A 36 21.75 0.33 -51.30
CA SER A 36 21.97 -0.07 -52.70
C SER A 36 22.36 -1.57 -52.83
N ARG A 37 22.08 -2.15 -54.02
CA ARG A 37 22.68 -3.33 -54.72
C ARG A 37 22.46 -4.77 -54.22
N LEU A 38 21.77 -5.55 -55.08
CA LEU A 38 21.69 -7.01 -55.14
C LEU A 38 22.94 -7.64 -55.79
N LEU A 39 23.35 -8.82 -55.33
CA LEU A 39 24.11 -9.81 -56.11
C LEU A 39 23.67 -11.24 -55.72
N TRP A 40 23.50 -12.08 -56.75
CA TRP A 40 22.98 -13.45 -56.72
C TRP A 40 24.09 -14.51 -56.69
N LEU A 41 23.92 -15.65 -55.99
CA LEU A 41 24.57 -16.93 -56.33
C LEU A 41 23.68 -18.17 -56.00
N LYS A 42 23.83 -19.20 -56.83
CA LYS A 42 23.04 -20.44 -57.03
C LYS A 42 23.32 -21.56 -55.99
N PRO A 43 22.49 -22.63 -55.90
CA PRO A 43 22.53 -23.60 -54.81
C PRO A 43 23.51 -24.77 -55.08
N ILE A 44 24.09 -25.32 -54.02
CA ILE A 44 24.81 -26.60 -54.04
C ILE A 44 24.19 -27.52 -52.98
N ASN A 45 23.91 -28.74 -53.41
CA ASN A 45 23.33 -29.86 -52.67
C ASN A 45 24.47 -30.67 -52.03
N MET A 46 24.34 -31.19 -50.79
CA MET A 46 24.91 -32.50 -50.36
C MET A 46 24.64 -32.89 -48.89
N SER A 47 24.75 -34.21 -48.68
CA SER A 47 24.27 -35.12 -47.63
C SER A 47 25.20 -35.31 -46.41
N PRO A 48 24.78 -36.06 -45.36
CA PRO A 48 25.38 -36.00 -44.01
C PRO A 48 26.30 -37.19 -43.67
N LEU A 49 27.33 -36.97 -42.83
CA LEU A 49 27.64 -37.75 -41.60
C LEU A 49 28.97 -37.29 -40.93
N ASP A 50 28.93 -37.29 -39.59
CA ASP A 50 30.00 -37.56 -38.61
C ASP A 50 31.14 -36.56 -38.25
N ARG A 51 31.04 -36.14 -36.98
CA ARG A 51 32.04 -36.10 -35.87
C ARG A 51 32.75 -34.79 -35.49
N ASN A 52 32.70 -34.59 -34.16
CA ASN A 52 33.30 -33.53 -33.34
C ASN A 52 34.83 -33.39 -33.51
N ILE A 53 35.32 -32.15 -33.59
CA ILE A 53 36.24 -31.48 -32.63
C ILE A 53 36.66 -30.09 -33.17
N VAL A 54 36.27 -29.07 -32.40
CA VAL A 54 36.88 -27.75 -32.10
C VAL A 54 37.76 -27.05 -33.15
N LEU A 55 37.36 -25.85 -33.60
CA LEU A 55 38.10 -24.58 -33.44
C LEU A 55 37.31 -23.35 -33.99
N TRP A 56 37.13 -22.35 -33.11
CA TRP A 56 37.09 -20.90 -33.34
C TRP A 56 35.90 -20.21 -34.01
N SER A 57 35.22 -19.45 -33.15
CA SER A 57 34.94 -18.01 -33.27
C SER A 57 33.64 -17.56 -33.94
N ILE A 58 33.01 -16.61 -33.22
CA ILE A 58 31.90 -15.73 -33.58
C ILE A 58 30.53 -16.42 -33.63
N CYS A 59 29.80 -16.34 -32.51
CA CYS A 59 28.40 -16.76 -32.40
C CYS A 59 27.48 -15.54 -32.66
N PRO A 60 26.69 -15.51 -33.75
CA PRO A 60 25.54 -14.65 -33.84
C PRO A 60 24.31 -15.35 -33.24
N ILE A 61 23.65 -14.65 -32.33
CA ILE A 61 22.24 -14.75 -31.89
C ILE A 61 21.47 -15.96 -32.47
N SER A 62 21.35 -17.03 -31.69
CA SER A 62 20.33 -18.08 -31.91
C SER A 62 19.02 -17.68 -31.23
N ILE A 63 18.00 -17.46 -32.04
CA ILE A 63 16.60 -17.39 -31.61
C ILE A 63 16.14 -18.82 -31.31
N MET A 64 15.88 -19.14 -30.03
CA MET A 64 15.20 -20.38 -29.66
C MET A 64 13.73 -20.30 -30.10
N PRO A 65 13.15 -21.32 -30.75
CA PRO A 65 11.71 -21.42 -30.89
C PRO A 65 11.12 -21.85 -29.55
N VAL A 66 10.31 -20.98 -28.95
CA VAL A 66 9.44 -21.29 -27.82
C VAL A 66 8.39 -22.27 -28.32
N PHE A 67 8.43 -23.53 -27.85
CA PHE A 67 7.29 -24.44 -27.97
C PHE A 67 6.19 -23.92 -27.04
N GLY A 68 5.25 -23.16 -27.61
CA GLY A 68 4.05 -22.68 -26.93
C GLY A 68 3.09 -23.83 -26.67
N ASN A 69 2.77 -24.05 -25.40
CA ASN A 69 1.68 -24.91 -24.95
C ASN A 69 0.34 -24.36 -25.47
N GLN A 70 -0.34 -25.10 -26.36
CA GLN A 70 -1.67 -24.74 -26.88
C GLN A 70 -2.79 -25.15 -25.94
N ASN A 71 -2.79 -24.63 -24.72
CA ASN A 71 -3.96 -24.66 -23.84
C ASN A 71 -4.06 -23.31 -23.13
N PRO A 72 -4.93 -22.38 -23.58
CA PRO A 72 -5.33 -21.29 -22.74
C PRO A 72 -6.08 -21.91 -21.56
N GLN A 73 -5.44 -21.94 -20.38
CA GLN A 73 -6.15 -22.17 -19.14
C GLN A 73 -7.31 -21.16 -19.10
N PRO A 74 -8.57 -21.60 -18.95
CA PRO A 74 -9.69 -20.68 -18.93
C PRO A 74 -9.44 -19.69 -17.79
N PHE A 75 -9.42 -18.39 -18.13
CA PHE A 75 -9.56 -17.34 -17.14
C PHE A 75 -10.90 -17.57 -16.45
N ILE A 76 -10.87 -18.21 -15.29
CA ILE A 76 -12.04 -18.31 -14.43
C ILE A 76 -12.30 -16.87 -13.97
N PHE A 77 -13.28 -16.21 -14.57
CA PHE A 77 -13.95 -15.08 -13.97
C PHE A 77 -14.63 -15.60 -12.70
N GLY A 78 -13.85 -15.71 -11.62
CA GLY A 78 -14.38 -16.00 -10.30
C GLY A 78 -15.20 -14.79 -9.88
N HIS A 79 -16.53 -14.91 -9.92
CA HIS A 79 -17.40 -13.94 -9.27
C HIS A 79 -17.05 -13.91 -7.79
N ILE A 80 -16.44 -12.80 -7.34
CA ILE A 80 -16.20 -12.56 -5.91
C ILE A 80 -17.58 -12.47 -5.24
N LYS A 81 -17.91 -13.45 -4.39
CA LYS A 81 -19.17 -13.46 -3.67
C LYS A 81 -19.06 -12.54 -2.44
N MET A 82 -19.54 -11.32 -2.57
CA MET A 82 -19.66 -10.37 -1.47
C MET A 82 -20.75 -10.83 -0.49
N GLN A 83 -20.43 -10.93 0.79
CA GLN A 83 -21.39 -11.18 1.87
C GLN A 83 -21.88 -9.83 2.41
N ILE A 84 -23.19 -9.61 2.50
CA ILE A 84 -23.76 -8.38 3.06
C ILE A 84 -24.29 -8.70 4.45
N PHE A 85 -23.86 -7.93 5.45
CA PHE A 85 -24.29 -8.04 6.83
C PHE A 85 -24.95 -6.73 7.27
N ASP A 86 -26.25 -6.78 7.53
CA ASP A 86 -26.96 -5.64 8.11
C ASP A 86 -26.80 -5.62 9.63
N LEU A 87 -26.07 -4.63 10.14
CA LEU A 87 -25.75 -4.52 11.56
C LEU A 87 -26.97 -4.17 12.41
N GLU A 88 -27.90 -3.36 11.89
CA GLU A 88 -29.07 -2.93 12.65
C GLU A 88 -30.00 -4.11 12.96
N THR A 89 -30.17 -4.99 11.98
CA THR A 89 -31.12 -6.11 12.09
C THR A 89 -30.53 -7.32 12.80
N GLN A 90 -29.24 -7.62 12.58
CA GLN A 90 -28.59 -8.83 13.12
C GLN A 90 -27.78 -8.57 14.39
N GLY A 91 -27.37 -7.32 14.64
CA GLY A 91 -26.67 -6.91 15.85
C GLY A 91 -25.16 -7.18 15.84
N LEU A 92 -24.45 -6.46 16.73
CA LEU A 92 -22.99 -6.42 16.79
C LEU A 92 -22.34 -7.75 17.20
N ARG A 93 -22.95 -8.49 18.14
CA ARG A 93 -22.40 -9.77 18.59
C ARG A 93 -22.37 -10.78 17.44
N ALA A 94 -23.50 -10.93 16.74
CA ALA A 94 -23.62 -11.82 15.60
C ALA A 94 -22.65 -11.43 14.47
N LEU A 95 -22.45 -10.13 14.24
CA LEU A 95 -21.45 -9.65 13.27
C LEU A 95 -20.05 -10.17 13.62
N ASN A 96 -19.56 -9.90 14.83
CA ASN A 96 -18.20 -10.26 15.21
C ASN A 96 -18.03 -11.79 15.28
N GLU A 97 -19.01 -12.53 15.81
CA GLU A 97 -18.98 -14.00 15.76
C GLU A 97 -18.87 -14.53 14.32
N THR A 98 -19.62 -13.94 13.39
CA THR A 98 -19.59 -14.32 11.97
C THR A 98 -18.21 -14.04 11.34
N LEU A 99 -17.63 -12.89 11.63
CA LEU A 99 -16.30 -12.53 11.12
C LEU A 99 -15.18 -13.37 11.77
N HIS A 100 -15.28 -13.69 13.06
CA HIS A 100 -14.33 -14.55 13.77
C HIS A 100 -14.40 -16.01 13.34
N ALA A 101 -15.56 -16.46 12.86
CA ALA A 101 -15.72 -17.82 12.33
C ALA A 101 -14.98 -18.03 10.99
N GLN A 102 -14.44 -16.98 10.36
CA GLN A 102 -13.69 -17.11 9.12
C GLN A 102 -12.33 -17.76 9.37
N ALA A 103 -11.98 -18.75 8.56
CA ALA A 103 -10.69 -19.42 8.59
C ALA A 103 -9.73 -18.86 7.52
N ASN A 104 -8.44 -19.23 7.61
CA ASN A 104 -7.42 -18.86 6.63
C ASN A 104 -7.78 -19.28 5.19
N THR A 105 -8.51 -20.39 5.03
CA THR A 105 -9.07 -20.86 3.77
C THR A 105 -10.59 -20.73 3.82
N THR A 106 -11.12 -19.61 3.33
CA THR A 106 -12.55 -19.36 3.21
C THR A 106 -12.91 -18.87 1.80
N ASN A 107 -14.12 -19.19 1.35
CA ASN A 107 -14.71 -18.61 0.14
C ASN A 107 -15.46 -17.28 0.43
N GLN A 108 -15.65 -16.94 1.71
CA GLN A 108 -16.31 -15.71 2.15
C GLN A 108 -15.24 -14.65 2.48
N THR A 109 -14.51 -14.24 1.45
CA THR A 109 -13.35 -13.35 1.59
C THR A 109 -13.72 -11.88 1.64
N HIS A 110 -14.93 -11.49 1.21
CA HIS A 110 -15.35 -10.08 1.13
C HIS A 110 -16.67 -9.88 1.85
N TRP A 111 -16.68 -8.97 2.81
CA TRP A 111 -17.82 -8.62 3.65
C TRP A 111 -18.17 -7.14 3.51
N GLN A 112 -19.46 -6.84 3.45
CA GLN A 112 -19.98 -5.49 3.49
C GLN A 112 -20.93 -5.35 4.67
N ILE A 113 -20.59 -4.49 5.62
CA ILE A 113 -21.41 -4.17 6.78
C ILE A 113 -22.23 -2.92 6.45
N THR A 114 -23.55 -3.03 6.52
CA THR A 114 -24.48 -1.90 6.33
C THR A 114 -25.09 -1.47 7.65
N ASN A 115 -25.62 -0.24 7.67
CA ASN A 115 -26.26 0.38 8.83
C ASN A 115 -25.38 0.39 10.10
N PRO A 116 -24.10 0.84 10.03
CA PRO A 116 -23.21 0.79 11.18
C PRO A 116 -23.67 1.71 12.32
N LYS A 117 -24.37 2.82 12.01
CA LYS A 117 -24.96 3.79 12.96
C LYS A 117 -24.02 4.22 14.11
N GLY A 118 -22.70 4.33 13.84
CA GLY A 118 -21.73 4.68 14.87
C GLY A 118 -21.50 3.60 15.94
N SER A 119 -21.90 2.35 15.67
CA SER A 119 -21.72 1.24 16.59
C SER A 119 -20.25 1.00 16.89
N HIS A 120 -19.98 0.61 18.13
CA HIS A 120 -18.64 0.35 18.64
C HIS A 120 -18.19 -1.06 18.29
N ALA A 121 -16.88 -1.30 18.38
CA ALA A 121 -16.24 -2.61 18.28
C ALA A 121 -16.60 -3.42 17.01
N ILE A 122 -16.85 -2.73 15.90
CA ILE A 122 -17.05 -3.38 14.60
C ILE A 122 -15.70 -3.97 14.14
N ALA A 123 -15.73 -5.23 13.68
CA ALA A 123 -14.57 -5.89 13.05
C ALA A 123 -13.31 -5.92 13.94
N VAL A 124 -13.50 -6.11 15.25
CA VAL A 124 -12.40 -6.23 16.23
C VAL A 124 -11.86 -7.65 16.22
N GLY A 125 -10.55 -7.84 16.36
CA GLY A 125 -9.93 -9.15 16.61
C GLY A 125 -9.95 -10.10 15.40
N LEU A 126 -9.92 -9.57 14.18
CA LEU A 126 -9.95 -10.39 12.97
C LEU A 126 -8.61 -11.09 12.73
N ASP A 127 -8.62 -12.42 12.75
CA ASP A 127 -7.46 -13.29 12.47
C ASP A 127 -7.68 -14.15 11.22
N ALA A 128 -8.26 -13.56 10.18
CA ALA A 128 -8.44 -14.19 8.88
C ALA A 128 -8.12 -13.19 7.75
N PRO A 129 -7.58 -13.65 6.60
CA PRO A 129 -7.24 -12.80 5.47
C PRO A 129 -8.49 -12.45 4.64
N ILE A 130 -9.41 -11.72 5.27
CA ILE A 130 -10.67 -11.26 4.67
C ILE A 130 -10.67 -9.74 4.51
N GLU A 131 -11.46 -9.26 3.57
CA GLU A 131 -11.75 -7.85 3.38
C GLU A 131 -13.12 -7.52 3.99
N VAL A 132 -13.16 -6.48 4.83
CA VAL A 132 -14.38 -6.03 5.51
C VAL A 132 -14.61 -4.56 5.21
N THR A 133 -15.70 -4.26 4.51
CA THR A 133 -16.10 -2.91 4.16
C THR A 133 -17.26 -2.44 5.05
N VAL A 134 -17.07 -1.37 5.80
CA VAL A 134 -18.11 -0.73 6.62
C VAL A 134 -18.71 0.46 5.87
N LYS A 135 -20.00 0.38 5.54
CA LYS A 135 -20.73 1.43 4.82
C LYS A 135 -21.28 2.50 5.77
N GLY A 136 -20.37 3.31 6.31
CA GLY A 136 -20.69 4.48 7.15
C GLY A 136 -19.70 4.67 8.29
N SER A 137 -20.02 5.60 9.19
CA SER A 137 -19.19 5.90 10.36
C SER A 137 -19.31 4.84 11.45
N THR A 138 -18.21 4.62 12.17
CA THR A 138 -18.09 3.67 13.26
C THR A 138 -17.79 4.38 14.58
N GLY A 139 -18.05 3.70 15.68
CA GLY A 139 -17.72 4.19 17.01
C GLY A 139 -16.40 3.64 17.52
N TYR A 140 -16.34 3.28 18.80
CA TYR A 140 -15.09 3.06 19.50
C TYR A 140 -14.44 1.74 19.05
N TYR A 141 -13.11 1.69 19.01
CA TYR A 141 -12.33 0.46 18.82
C TYR A 141 -12.55 -0.29 17.49
N CYS A 142 -13.16 0.32 16.48
CA CYS A 142 -13.36 -0.34 15.19
C CYS A 142 -12.02 -0.86 14.63
N GLY A 143 -11.98 -2.11 14.17
CA GLY A 143 -10.75 -2.71 13.64
C GLY A 143 -9.62 -2.93 14.66
N GLY A 144 -9.87 -2.73 15.95
CA GLY A 144 -8.89 -3.01 17.00
C GLY A 144 -8.50 -4.48 17.03
N MET A 145 -7.28 -4.80 17.48
CA MET A 145 -6.73 -6.16 17.54
C MET A 145 -6.72 -6.91 16.21
N ASN A 146 -6.87 -6.21 15.08
CA ASN A 146 -6.81 -6.82 13.75
C ASN A 146 -5.43 -7.46 13.53
N LYS A 147 -5.43 -8.66 12.94
CA LYS A 147 -4.20 -9.42 12.67
C LYS A 147 -4.01 -9.70 11.21
N GLN A 148 -5.04 -10.04 10.44
CA GLN A 148 -4.86 -10.41 9.03
C GLN A 148 -5.79 -9.67 8.06
N ALA A 149 -6.87 -9.06 8.55
CA ALA A 149 -7.90 -8.52 7.68
C ALA A 149 -7.50 -7.16 7.07
N THR A 150 -8.14 -6.85 5.94
CA THR A 150 -8.19 -5.48 5.39
C THR A 150 -9.56 -4.89 5.70
N ILE A 151 -9.60 -3.78 6.43
CA ILE A 151 -10.84 -3.15 6.88
C ILE A 151 -10.98 -1.77 6.23
N ASN A 152 -12.02 -1.58 5.44
CA ASN A 152 -12.33 -0.33 4.73
C ASN A 152 -13.53 0.37 5.39
N ILE A 153 -13.33 1.54 5.98
CA ILE A 153 -14.37 2.35 6.63
C ILE A 153 -14.72 3.53 5.73
N HIS A 154 -15.92 3.53 5.15
CA HIS A 154 -16.38 4.59 4.24
C HIS A 154 -16.81 5.89 4.96
N GLY A 155 -16.78 5.91 6.29
CA GLY A 155 -17.11 7.08 7.11
C GLY A 155 -15.95 7.48 8.02
N SER A 156 -16.29 8.16 9.12
CA SER A 156 -15.34 8.49 10.19
C SER A 156 -15.33 7.40 11.27
N ALA A 157 -14.26 7.32 12.05
CA ALA A 157 -14.13 6.35 13.13
C ALA A 157 -14.00 7.03 14.51
N GLY A 158 -14.64 6.42 15.50
CA GLY A 158 -14.56 6.86 16.90
C GLY A 158 -13.21 6.56 17.57
N PRO A 159 -13.09 6.87 18.86
CA PRO A 159 -11.87 6.65 19.65
C PRO A 159 -11.31 5.24 19.56
N GLY A 160 -9.98 5.12 19.49
CA GLY A 160 -9.28 3.82 19.55
C GLY A 160 -9.39 2.97 18.28
N VAL A 161 -9.69 3.56 17.12
CA VAL A 161 -9.70 2.81 15.85
C VAL A 161 -8.34 2.14 15.61
N ALA A 162 -8.34 0.87 15.20
CA ALA A 162 -7.14 0.04 15.03
C ALA A 162 -6.24 -0.06 16.28
N GLU A 163 -6.80 0.14 17.48
CA GLU A 163 -6.05 -0.04 18.73
C GLU A 163 -5.54 -1.47 18.86
N ASN A 164 -4.28 -1.60 19.30
CA ASN A 164 -3.60 -2.87 19.49
C ASN A 164 -3.63 -3.75 18.23
N MET A 165 -3.61 -3.17 17.04
CA MET A 165 -3.50 -3.92 15.78
C MET A 165 -2.16 -4.67 15.72
N MET A 166 -2.22 -5.96 15.35
CA MET A 166 -1.05 -6.84 15.25
C MET A 166 -0.43 -6.78 13.85
N SER A 167 -1.26 -6.88 12.81
CA SER A 167 -0.89 -6.63 11.41
C SER A 167 -2.16 -6.40 10.57
N GLY A 168 -2.09 -6.57 9.25
CA GLY A 168 -3.20 -6.24 8.35
C GLY A 168 -3.29 -4.75 8.04
N MET A 169 -4.46 -4.31 7.57
CA MET A 169 -4.66 -2.93 7.11
C MET A 169 -6.02 -2.39 7.51
N VAL A 170 -6.07 -1.12 7.93
CA VAL A 170 -7.32 -0.39 8.19
C VAL A 170 -7.27 0.92 7.40
N ILE A 171 -8.30 1.20 6.60
CA ILE A 171 -8.42 2.41 5.79
C ILE A 171 -9.69 3.14 6.20
N ILE A 172 -9.58 4.44 6.45
CA ILE A 172 -10.68 5.31 6.87
C ILE A 172 -10.80 6.45 5.86
N GLU A 173 -11.94 6.53 5.18
CA GLU A 173 -12.21 7.61 4.21
C GLU A 173 -12.50 8.96 4.88
N GLY A 174 -13.00 8.95 6.12
CA GLY A 174 -13.25 10.16 6.91
C GLY A 174 -12.15 10.48 7.94
N ASP A 175 -12.56 11.15 9.01
CA ASP A 175 -11.71 11.50 10.14
C ASP A 175 -11.63 10.35 11.16
N ALA A 176 -10.55 10.35 11.96
CA ALA A 176 -10.39 9.48 13.11
C ALA A 176 -10.36 10.31 14.40
N SER A 177 -11.09 9.84 15.42
CA SER A 177 -11.08 10.47 16.74
C SER A 177 -9.77 10.17 17.52
N GLN A 178 -9.77 10.40 18.84
CA GLN A 178 -8.58 10.21 19.67
C GLN A 178 -8.07 8.77 19.62
N TYR A 179 -6.77 8.60 19.88
CA TYR A 179 -6.15 7.28 20.10
C TYR A 179 -6.13 6.36 18.87
N ALA A 180 -6.27 6.91 17.66
CA ALA A 180 -6.15 6.13 16.43
C ALA A 180 -4.80 5.40 16.37
N GLY A 181 -4.82 4.09 16.17
CA GLY A 181 -3.64 3.22 16.13
C GLY A 181 -2.92 3.06 17.47
N ALA A 182 -3.56 3.40 18.60
CA ALA A 182 -2.95 3.29 19.92
C ALA A 182 -2.41 1.88 20.17
N THR A 183 -1.21 1.76 20.74
CA THR A 183 -0.58 0.47 21.09
C THR A 183 -0.40 -0.55 19.96
N GLY A 184 -0.62 -0.16 18.70
CA GLY A 184 -0.47 -1.07 17.55
C GLY A 184 0.95 -1.60 17.41
N ASN A 185 1.08 -2.91 17.18
CA ASN A 185 2.35 -3.63 17.07
C ASN A 185 2.81 -3.81 15.62
N GLY A 186 1.91 -3.65 14.64
CA GLY A 186 2.23 -3.79 13.24
C GLY A 186 1.04 -3.55 12.31
N GLY A 187 1.30 -3.65 11.01
CA GLY A 187 0.33 -3.37 9.94
C GLY A 187 0.20 -1.88 9.62
N LEU A 188 -0.78 -1.53 8.78
CA LEU A 188 -0.93 -0.18 8.24
C LEU A 188 -2.33 0.41 8.53
N LEU A 189 -2.37 1.56 9.20
CA LEU A 189 -3.56 2.38 9.37
C LEU A 189 -3.48 3.60 8.44
N VAL A 190 -4.45 3.76 7.54
CA VAL A 190 -4.56 4.92 6.64
C VAL A 190 -5.81 5.73 7.00
N ILE A 191 -5.63 7.02 7.24
CA ILE A 191 -6.71 7.96 7.54
C ILE A 191 -6.70 9.03 6.46
N LYS A 192 -7.77 9.11 5.66
CA LYS A 192 -7.91 10.08 4.55
C LYS A 192 -8.28 11.48 5.04
N GLY A 193 -8.94 11.58 6.19
CA GLY A 193 -9.19 12.83 6.90
C GLY A 193 -8.10 13.18 7.92
N ASN A 194 -8.51 13.83 8.99
CA ASN A 194 -7.69 14.21 10.13
C ASN A 194 -7.73 13.13 11.22
N ALA A 195 -6.69 13.10 12.05
CA ALA A 195 -6.70 12.37 13.31
C ALA A 195 -6.73 13.36 14.49
N SER A 196 -7.53 13.07 15.51
CA SER A 196 -7.58 13.89 16.72
C SER A 196 -6.33 13.70 17.61
N SER A 197 -6.44 14.03 18.89
CA SER A 197 -5.31 13.95 19.82
C SER A 197 -4.81 12.52 20.04
N ARG A 198 -3.53 12.42 20.41
CA ARG A 198 -2.89 11.15 20.81
C ARG A 198 -2.98 10.07 19.73
N CYS A 199 -2.99 10.45 18.46
CA CYS A 199 -2.83 9.51 17.35
C CYS A 199 -1.49 8.78 17.49
N GLY A 200 -1.48 7.45 17.40
CA GLY A 200 -0.27 6.64 17.57
C GLY A 200 0.29 6.62 18.99
N ILE A 201 -0.50 6.94 20.02
CA ILE A 201 -0.05 6.83 21.42
C ILE A 201 0.44 5.42 21.75
N SER A 202 1.61 5.32 22.35
CA SER A 202 2.24 4.06 22.76
C SER A 202 2.38 3.03 21.63
N MET A 203 2.49 3.46 20.37
CA MET A 203 2.68 2.56 19.21
C MET A 203 3.95 1.70 19.36
N LYS A 204 3.90 0.45 18.93
CA LYS A 204 4.92 -0.59 19.09
C LYS A 204 5.30 -1.29 17.78
N GLY A 205 5.11 -0.61 16.65
CA GLY A 205 5.50 -1.11 15.34
C GLY A 205 4.48 -0.90 14.23
N ILE A 206 3.28 -0.41 14.55
CA ILE A 206 2.27 -0.03 13.53
C ILE A 206 2.79 1.12 12.65
N ASP A 207 2.40 1.11 11.38
CA ASP A 207 2.53 2.24 10.47
C ASP A 207 1.20 2.99 10.37
N ILE A 208 1.25 4.31 10.55
CA ILE A 208 0.07 5.18 10.48
C ILE A 208 0.32 6.27 9.46
N VAL A 209 -0.57 6.42 8.48
CA VAL A 209 -0.55 7.51 7.49
C VAL A 209 -1.81 8.33 7.59
N VAL A 210 -1.67 9.61 7.91
CA VAL A 210 -2.76 10.59 8.01
C VAL A 210 -2.63 11.58 6.86
N HIS A 211 -3.65 11.65 6.01
CA HIS A 211 -3.70 12.56 4.86
C HIS A 211 -3.99 14.01 5.27
N GLY A 212 -4.72 14.21 6.37
CA GLY A 212 -4.96 15.50 6.99
C GLY A 212 -3.99 15.85 8.11
N ASN A 213 -4.52 16.54 9.12
CA ASN A 213 -3.78 17.00 10.31
C ASN A 213 -3.87 16.00 11.46
N ILE A 214 -2.93 16.09 12.40
CA ILE A 214 -2.98 15.36 13.68
C ILE A 214 -3.10 16.30 14.87
N GLY A 215 -3.85 15.87 15.89
CA GLY A 215 -4.06 16.64 17.12
C GLY A 215 -2.86 16.65 18.07
N HIS A 216 -3.04 17.31 19.23
CA HIS A 216 -2.04 17.41 20.28
C HIS A 216 -1.64 16.04 20.87
N MET A 217 -0.42 15.94 21.40
CA MET A 217 0.13 14.75 22.06
C MET A 217 0.15 13.49 21.18
N SER A 218 0.12 13.66 19.86
CA SER A 218 0.27 12.54 18.92
C SER A 218 1.67 11.95 19.04
N ALA A 219 1.77 10.62 18.89
CA ALA A 219 2.96 9.82 19.16
C ALA A 219 3.49 9.93 20.60
N PHE A 220 2.64 10.26 21.59
CA PHE A 220 3.02 10.18 23.00
C PHE A 220 3.45 8.76 23.37
N MET A 221 4.62 8.59 24.01
CA MET A 221 5.18 7.29 24.40
C MET A 221 5.38 6.31 23.22
N ALA A 222 5.47 6.81 21.99
CA ALA A 222 5.62 5.96 20.80
C ALA A 222 6.97 5.22 20.82
N GLN A 223 6.92 3.88 20.75
CA GLN A 223 8.08 3.01 20.95
C GLN A 223 8.77 2.64 19.65
N SER A 224 8.00 2.24 18.64
CA SER A 224 8.50 1.86 17.30
C SER A 224 7.37 1.96 16.26
N GLY A 225 7.73 1.84 14.98
CA GLY A 225 6.84 2.05 13.83
C GLY A 225 7.00 3.43 13.21
N ASN A 226 6.11 3.79 12.30
CA ASN A 226 6.16 5.06 11.58
C ASN A 226 4.83 5.82 11.66
N LEU A 227 4.87 7.12 11.96
CA LEU A 227 3.73 8.04 11.83
C LEU A 227 4.02 9.04 10.71
N VAL A 228 3.23 9.02 9.65
CA VAL A 228 3.35 9.89 8.48
C VAL A 228 2.16 10.83 8.43
N VAL A 229 2.42 12.14 8.35
CA VAL A 229 1.40 13.20 8.40
C VAL A 229 1.57 14.12 7.21
N LEU A 230 0.57 14.14 6.32
CA LEU A 230 0.59 14.98 5.12
C LEU A 230 0.21 16.44 5.41
N GLY A 231 -0.52 16.69 6.50
CA GLY A 231 -0.85 18.02 7.01
C GLY A 231 0.04 18.47 8.17
N ASP A 232 -0.56 19.22 9.08
CA ASP A 232 0.07 19.80 10.26
C ASP A 232 -0.02 18.90 11.49
N ALA A 233 0.93 19.08 12.42
CA ALA A 233 0.92 18.45 13.73
C ALA A 233 0.68 19.47 14.85
N GLY A 234 -0.20 19.09 15.78
CA GLY A 234 -0.52 19.87 16.98
C GLY A 234 0.63 19.97 18.01
N GLU A 235 0.27 20.38 19.22
CA GLU A 235 1.22 20.57 20.32
C GLU A 235 1.79 19.25 20.86
N ALA A 236 3.01 19.30 21.39
CA ALA A 236 3.67 18.19 22.06
C ALA A 236 3.78 16.91 21.20
N LEU A 237 4.17 17.08 19.93
CA LEU A 237 4.41 15.94 19.03
C LEU A 237 5.56 15.07 19.58
N GLY A 238 5.33 13.76 19.67
CA GLY A 238 6.35 12.80 20.08
C GLY A 238 6.77 12.96 21.54
N ASP A 239 5.88 13.39 22.42
CA ASP A 239 6.22 13.50 23.83
C ASP A 239 6.59 12.12 24.43
N SER A 240 7.72 12.04 25.14
CA SER A 240 8.34 10.78 25.60
C SER A 240 8.58 9.74 24.48
N LEU A 241 9.09 10.18 23.33
CA LEU A 241 9.37 9.30 22.17
C LEU A 241 10.54 8.34 22.41
N TYR A 242 10.43 7.12 21.89
CA TYR A 242 11.55 6.17 21.77
C TYR A 242 12.01 5.99 20.31
N GLU A 243 11.96 4.79 19.74
CA GLU A 243 12.52 4.49 18.41
C GLU A 243 11.54 4.70 17.25
N ALA A 244 10.32 5.16 17.51
CA ALA A 244 9.36 5.48 16.46
C ALA A 244 9.85 6.66 15.59
N ARG A 245 9.52 6.61 14.30
CA ARG A 245 9.90 7.62 13.32
C ARG A 245 8.67 8.42 12.92
N LEU A 246 8.74 9.74 13.11
CA LEU A 246 7.64 10.63 12.77
C LEU A 246 8.04 11.45 11.54
N PHE A 247 7.15 11.52 10.56
CA PHE A 247 7.34 12.28 9.33
C PHE A 247 6.19 13.26 9.17
N VAL A 248 6.50 14.54 9.09
CA VAL A 248 5.48 15.60 8.96
C VAL A 248 5.84 16.48 7.77
N ARG A 249 4.89 16.63 6.85
CA ARG A 249 5.01 17.50 5.67
C ARG A 249 4.66 18.95 6.00
N GLY A 250 3.63 19.17 6.81
CA GLY A 250 3.19 20.49 7.26
C GLY A 250 4.00 21.05 8.42
N ALA A 251 3.40 22.00 9.13
CA ALA A 251 3.99 22.62 10.31
C ALA A 251 3.83 21.74 11.55
N VAL A 252 4.83 21.77 12.44
CA VAL A 252 4.75 21.17 13.78
C VAL A 252 4.66 22.30 14.79
N LYS A 253 3.55 22.37 15.54
CA LYS A 253 3.31 23.47 16.47
C LYS A 253 4.30 23.49 17.64
N SER A 254 4.53 22.35 18.28
CA SER A 254 5.58 22.17 19.28
C SER A 254 5.97 20.70 19.41
N LEU A 255 7.21 20.45 19.81
CA LEU A 255 7.70 19.12 20.13
C LEU A 255 7.45 18.80 21.61
N GLY A 256 7.23 17.52 21.90
CA GLY A 256 7.14 17.00 23.26
C GLY A 256 8.52 16.74 23.88
N ALA A 257 8.54 16.25 25.12
CA ALA A 257 9.79 15.90 25.78
C ALA A 257 10.49 14.76 25.03
N ASP A 258 11.82 14.85 24.92
CA ASP A 258 12.69 13.89 24.23
C ASP A 258 12.39 13.73 22.72
N CYS A 259 11.63 14.62 22.09
CA CYS A 259 11.46 14.65 20.64
C CYS A 259 12.29 15.76 20.02
N ILE A 260 13.09 15.42 19.00
CA ILE A 260 13.83 16.40 18.20
C ILE A 260 13.63 16.12 16.72
N GLU A 261 13.81 17.16 15.91
CA GLU A 261 14.04 16.97 14.49
C GLU A 261 15.33 16.17 14.27
N LYS A 262 15.30 15.28 13.29
CA LYS A 262 16.40 14.40 12.95
C LYS A 262 16.68 14.48 11.46
N GLU A 263 17.92 14.17 11.10
CA GLU A 263 18.34 14.09 9.70
C GLU A 263 17.48 13.11 8.89
N MET A 264 17.08 13.56 7.69
CA MET A 264 16.42 12.79 6.65
C MET A 264 17.48 12.01 5.86
N ARG A 265 17.41 10.67 5.84
CA ARG A 265 18.41 9.79 5.20
C ARG A 265 17.76 8.89 4.15
N ALA A 266 18.55 8.29 3.27
CA ALA A 266 18.06 7.50 2.15
C ALA A 266 17.11 6.37 2.58
N GLU A 267 17.41 5.64 3.67
CA GLU A 267 16.55 4.56 4.15
C GLU A 267 15.18 5.06 4.63
N HIS A 268 15.12 6.30 5.13
CA HIS A 268 13.87 6.90 5.58
C HIS A 268 13.02 7.40 4.41
N ILE A 269 13.67 7.88 3.33
CA ILE A 269 13.00 8.24 2.08
C ILE A 269 12.34 7.01 1.45
N GLU A 270 12.99 5.86 1.49
CA GLU A 270 12.41 4.61 0.99
C GLU A 270 11.24 4.11 1.85
N ILE A 271 11.32 4.24 3.18
CA ILE A 271 10.17 3.99 4.08
C ILE A 271 8.99 4.89 3.70
N LEU A 272 9.21 6.19 3.54
CA LEU A 272 8.16 7.13 3.14
C LEU A 272 7.59 6.79 1.77
N ARG A 273 8.43 6.46 0.78
CA ARG A 273 7.99 6.08 -0.56
C ARG A 273 7.01 4.91 -0.53
N ASP A 274 7.34 3.87 0.24
CA ASP A 274 6.48 2.69 0.39
C ASP A 274 5.15 3.04 1.09
N LEU A 275 5.19 3.77 2.21
CA LEU A 275 3.99 4.15 2.96
C LEU A 275 3.07 5.11 2.18
N LEU A 276 3.64 6.06 1.44
CA LEU A 276 2.87 6.96 0.59
C LEU A 276 2.21 6.20 -0.57
N ALA A 277 2.92 5.26 -1.19
CA ALA A 277 2.35 4.40 -2.24
C ALA A 277 1.20 3.53 -1.71
N LYS A 278 1.40 2.83 -0.58
CA LYS A 278 0.36 1.98 0.04
C LYS A 278 -0.86 2.76 0.52
N SER A 279 -0.67 4.00 0.96
CA SER A 279 -1.76 4.87 1.41
C SER A 279 -2.45 5.63 0.26
N GLY A 280 -1.96 5.53 -0.97
CA GLY A 280 -2.46 6.26 -2.13
C GLY A 280 -2.20 7.76 -2.08
N ALA A 281 -1.19 8.21 -1.33
CA ALA A 281 -0.73 9.58 -1.31
C ALA A 281 0.19 9.87 -2.51
N THR A 282 0.13 11.10 -3.02
CA THR A 282 0.86 11.52 -4.24
C THR A 282 2.00 12.52 -3.98
N CYS A 283 2.19 12.95 -2.73
CA CYS A 283 3.28 13.84 -2.35
C CYS A 283 4.65 13.14 -2.41
N ALA A 284 5.70 13.92 -2.58
CA ALA A 284 7.06 13.41 -2.64
C ALA A 284 7.63 13.20 -1.22
N PRO A 285 8.34 12.08 -0.95
CA PRO A 285 9.00 11.84 0.34
C PRO A 285 9.91 12.97 0.81
N GLU A 286 10.51 13.71 -0.12
CA GLU A 286 11.45 14.80 0.13
C GLU A 286 10.77 16.05 0.70
N GLU A 287 9.43 16.12 0.66
CA GLU A 287 8.65 17.21 1.27
C GLU A 287 8.48 17.06 2.79
N PHE A 288 8.93 15.94 3.37
CA PHE A 288 8.72 15.64 4.78
C PHE A 288 9.96 15.99 5.63
N ARG A 289 9.70 16.50 6.84
CA ARG A 289 10.67 16.57 7.92
C ARG A 289 10.54 15.37 8.83
N ARG A 290 11.66 14.89 9.38
CA ARG A 290 11.68 13.74 10.27
C ARG A 290 11.93 14.14 11.71
N TYR A 291 11.20 13.51 12.63
CA TYR A 291 11.37 13.65 14.06
C TYR A 291 11.59 12.27 14.70
N GLY A 292 12.29 12.25 15.83
CA GLY A 292 12.69 11.03 16.53
C GLY A 292 13.24 11.34 17.93
N SER A 293 13.40 10.30 18.75
CA SER A 293 13.86 10.47 20.13
C SER A 293 15.24 11.11 20.24
N ALA A 294 15.43 12.05 21.16
CA ALA A 294 16.75 12.54 21.57
C ALA A 294 17.50 11.52 22.45
N ARG A 295 16.84 10.43 22.85
CA ARG A 295 17.34 9.31 23.66
C ARG A 295 17.82 9.75 25.04
N GLN A 296 17.19 10.78 25.60
CA GLN A 296 17.53 11.31 26.93
C GLN A 296 16.72 10.63 28.04
N LEU A 297 15.52 10.12 27.74
CA LEU A 297 14.61 9.53 28.74
C LEU A 297 14.65 7.99 28.78
N TYR A 298 15.67 7.36 28.17
CA TYR A 298 15.76 5.89 28.11
C TYR A 298 16.10 5.27 29.46
N ASN A 299 16.78 6.02 30.32
CA ASN A 299 17.09 5.64 31.68
C ASN A 299 16.49 6.68 32.63
N PHE A 300 15.88 6.22 33.72
CA PHE A 300 15.44 7.12 34.77
C PHE A 300 16.66 7.76 35.42
N ASN A 301 16.75 9.09 35.36
CA ASN A 301 17.75 9.88 36.05
C ASN A 301 17.01 10.87 36.96
N ILE A 302 17.29 10.79 38.27
CA ILE A 302 16.63 11.62 39.28
C ILE A 302 16.83 13.13 39.04
N ASP A 303 17.94 13.51 38.41
CA ASP A 303 18.24 14.90 38.06
C ASP A 303 17.33 15.44 36.95
N ASN A 304 16.74 14.55 36.15
CA ASN A 304 15.78 14.88 35.09
C ASN A 304 14.32 14.83 35.57
N ALA A 305 14.05 14.70 36.89
CA ALA A 305 12.71 14.55 37.45
C ALA A 305 11.68 15.61 36.98
N SER A 306 12.14 16.81 36.62
CA SER A 306 11.30 17.92 36.13
C SER A 306 11.03 17.89 34.61
N ALA A 307 11.70 17.00 33.87
CA ALA A 307 11.61 16.84 32.43
C ALA A 307 10.83 15.57 31.99
N TYR A 308 10.37 14.76 32.95
CA TYR A 308 9.45 13.62 32.75
C TYR A 308 7.99 14.05 32.86
#